data_AF-A0A355V7J1-F1
#
_entry.id   AF-A0A355V7J1-F1
#
_cell.length_a   1.000
_cell.length_b   1.000
_cell.length_c   1.000
_cell.angle_alpha   90.00
_cell.angle_beta   90.00
_cell.angle_gamma   90.00
#
_symmetry.space_group_name_H-M   'P 1'
#
loop_
_entity.id
_entity.type
_entity.pdbx_description
1 polymer ?
#
loop_
_entity_poly.entity_id
_entity_poly.type
_entity_poly.pdbx_seq_one_letter_code
_entity_poly.pdbx_strand_id
1 'polypeptide(L)'
;MNIFELKISSQSVRGLSLGAAALLWAGSSLHADTIDGYQRMDFSLPGDTSSLIMVDADNDGLSDILAISENSVHLYFQSAGSEQNRFDFSGPQASLEMPGQSVGWDVSGEISLIALIDGNRVMRWQLQD
;
A
#
# COMPACT_ATOMS: atom_id res chain seq x y z
N MET A 1 14.73 -18.95 16.33
CA MET A 1 13.42 -18.56 15.77
C MET A 1 12.39 -18.75 16.88
N ASN A 2 12.11 -17.70 17.65
CA ASN A 2 11.21 -17.79 18.79
C ASN A 2 9.79 -17.48 18.31
N ILE A 3 8.96 -18.51 18.29
CA ILE A 3 7.53 -18.40 18.04
C ILE A 3 6.89 -18.26 19.43
N PHE A 4 6.32 -17.10 19.74
CA PHE A 4 5.59 -16.91 20.99
C PHE A 4 4.22 -17.61 20.86
N GLU A 5 4.07 -18.75 21.54
CA GLU A 5 2.78 -19.45 21.65
C GLU A 5 1.94 -18.80 22.77
N LEU A 6 0.83 -18.15 22.41
CA LEU A 6 -0.09 -17.56 23.37
C LEU A 6 -1.11 -18.61 23.84
N LYS A 7 -0.93 -19.14 25.06
CA LYS A 7 -1.84 -20.12 25.65
C LYS A 7 -2.96 -19.40 26.42
N ILE A 8 -4.12 -19.25 25.81
CA ILE A 8 -5.30 -18.66 26.47
C ILE A 8 -6.04 -19.77 27.24
N SER A 9 -6.00 -19.69 28.57
CA SER A 9 -6.77 -20.59 29.46
C SER A 9 -8.16 -20.04 29.72
N SER A 10 -9.21 -20.72 29.25
CA SER A 10 -10.59 -20.41 29.64
C SER A 10 -10.90 -20.98 31.03
N GLN A 11 -11.02 -20.12 32.05
CA GLN A 11 -11.59 -20.50 33.34
C GLN A 11 -13.11 -20.36 33.26
N SER A 12 -13.87 -21.43 33.55
CA SER A 12 -15.33 -21.39 33.56
C SER A 12 -15.83 -20.63 34.79
N VAL A 13 -16.51 -19.50 34.58
CA VAL A 13 -17.11 -18.73 35.68
C VAL A 13 -18.52 -19.24 35.93
N ARG A 14 -18.73 -19.93 37.06
CA ARG A 14 -20.06 -20.11 37.65
C ARG A 14 -20.27 -19.06 38.74
N GLY A 15 -21.21 -18.15 38.52
CA GLY A 15 -21.67 -17.20 39.53
C GLY A 15 -21.96 -15.83 38.93
N LEU A 16 -23.24 -15.58 38.65
CA LEU A 16 -23.76 -14.29 38.19
C LEU A 16 -23.58 -13.23 39.28
N SER A 17 -22.87 -12.15 38.97
CA SER A 17 -23.19 -10.82 39.48
C SER A 17 -23.36 -9.88 38.29
N LEU A 18 -24.52 -9.21 38.24
CA LEU A 18 -24.82 -8.14 37.28
C LEU A 18 -23.98 -6.92 37.64
N GLY A 19 -22.71 -6.95 37.26
CA GLY A 19 -21.86 -5.77 37.16
C GLY A 19 -21.36 -5.71 35.73
N ALA A 20 -21.78 -4.71 34.96
CA ALA A 20 -21.25 -4.49 33.63
C ALA A 20 -19.75 -4.20 33.74
N ALA A 21 -18.92 -5.22 33.61
CA ALA A 21 -17.49 -5.07 33.43
C ALA A 21 -17.28 -4.55 32.00
N ALA A 22 -17.31 -3.23 31.86
CA ALA A 22 -16.80 -2.60 30.65
C ALA A 22 -15.32 -2.97 30.54
N LEU A 23 -15.01 -3.88 29.61
CA LEU A 23 -13.64 -4.20 29.25
C LEU A 23 -13.08 -2.97 28.51
N LEU A 24 -12.44 -2.08 29.26
CA LEU A 24 -11.74 -0.94 28.69
C LEU A 24 -10.48 -1.46 28.00
N TRP A 25 -10.49 -1.46 26.68
CA TRP A 25 -9.28 -1.66 25.88
C TRP A 25 -8.38 -0.44 26.07
N ALA A 26 -7.49 -0.50 27.06
CA ALA A 26 -6.42 0.48 27.20
C ALA A 26 -5.35 0.18 26.14
N GLY A 27 -5.48 0.81 24.97
CA GLY A 27 -4.40 0.85 23.98
C GLY A 27 -3.33 1.83 24.43
N SER A 28 -2.09 1.38 24.57
CA SER A 28 -0.93 2.27 24.71
C SER A 28 -0.46 2.69 23.32
N SER A 29 -0.48 3.99 23.03
CA SER A 29 0.16 4.55 21.85
C SER A 29 1.66 4.70 22.11
N LEU A 30 2.50 3.96 21.39
CA LEU A 30 3.92 4.26 21.29
C LEU A 30 4.14 5.20 20.11
N HIS A 31 5.04 6.17 20.25
CA HIS A 31 5.51 6.94 19.09
C HIS A 31 6.30 6.00 18.19
N ALA A 32 6.02 6.00 16.89
CA ALA A 32 6.66 5.10 15.94
C ALA A 32 8.20 5.24 15.96
N ASP A 33 8.71 6.45 16.24
CA ASP A 33 10.13 6.77 16.40
C ASP A 33 10.81 6.05 17.59
N THR A 34 10.04 5.40 18.46
CA THR A 34 10.55 4.63 19.62
C THR A 34 10.61 3.12 19.36
N ILE A 35 10.19 2.66 18.18
CA ILE A 35 10.20 1.26 17.79
C ILE A 35 11.52 0.96 17.08
N ASP A 36 12.33 0.06 17.64
CA ASP A 36 13.60 -0.35 17.04
C ASP A 36 13.37 -0.99 15.65
N GLY A 37 14.14 -0.54 14.66
CA GLY A 37 13.98 -0.94 13.26
C GLY A 37 12.79 -0.32 12.51
N TYR A 38 11.89 0.43 13.17
CA TYR A 38 10.90 1.22 12.45
C TYR A 38 11.56 2.42 11.80
N GLN A 39 11.22 2.65 10.53
CA GLN A 39 11.69 3.82 9.81
C GLN A 39 10.52 4.55 9.17
N ARG A 40 10.39 5.81 9.58
CA ARG A 40 9.49 6.73 8.93
C ARG A 40 10.10 7.19 7.61
N MET A 41 9.31 7.12 6.55
CA MET A 41 9.60 7.78 5.28
C MET A 41 8.45 8.76 5.01
N ASP A 42 8.80 10.03 4.85
CA ASP A 42 7.83 11.01 4.38
C ASP A 42 7.66 10.83 2.86
N PHE A 43 6.42 10.89 2.39
CA PHE A 43 6.09 10.75 0.97
C PHE A 43 5.16 11.87 0.54
N SER A 44 5.18 12.17 -0.76
CA SER A 44 4.24 13.08 -1.40
C SER A 44 3.81 12.47 -2.73
N LEU A 45 2.51 12.51 -2.99
CA LEU A 45 1.90 12.03 -4.22
C LEU A 45 1.07 13.16 -4.83
N PRO A 46 0.75 13.12 -6.13
CA PRO A 46 -0.22 14.01 -6.73
C PRO A 46 -1.54 14.02 -5.94
N GLY A 47 -2.10 15.20 -5.71
CA GLY A 47 -3.26 15.38 -4.83
C GLY A 47 -4.56 14.75 -5.34
N ASP A 48 -4.59 14.36 -6.62
CA ASP A 48 -5.68 13.67 -7.30
C ASP A 48 -5.49 12.14 -7.33
N THR A 49 -4.45 11.62 -6.68
CA THR A 49 -4.22 10.17 -6.56
C THR A 49 -5.41 9.52 -5.85
N SER A 50 -6.06 8.59 -6.55
CA SER A 50 -7.26 7.89 -6.09
C SER A 50 -6.99 6.47 -5.57
N SER A 51 -5.89 5.84 -6.01
CA SER A 51 -5.54 4.48 -5.65
C SER A 51 -4.03 4.25 -5.64
N LEU A 52 -3.58 3.32 -4.81
CA LEU A 52 -2.20 2.85 -4.71
C LEU A 52 -2.15 1.32 -4.78
N ILE A 53 -1.22 0.79 -5.56
CA ILE A 53 -0.95 -0.64 -5.65
C ILE A 53 0.54 -0.89 -5.45
N MET A 54 0.85 -1.95 -4.72
CA MET A 54 2.21 -2.49 -4.63
C MET A 54 2.41 -3.52 -5.74
N VAL A 55 3.42 -3.33 -6.58
CA VAL A 55 3.76 -4.21 -7.70
C VAL A 55 5.26 -4.17 -7.95
N ASP A 56 5.87 -5.30 -8.32
CA ASP A 56 7.25 -5.34 -8.81
C ASP A 56 7.21 -4.96 -10.30
N ALA A 57 7.40 -3.68 -10.63
CA ALA A 57 7.16 -3.12 -11.96
C ALA A 57 8.37 -3.14 -12.88
N ASP A 58 9.58 -3.21 -12.34
CA ASP A 58 10.81 -3.38 -13.10
C ASP A 58 11.45 -4.78 -12.94
N ASN A 59 10.77 -5.70 -12.26
CA ASN A 59 11.20 -7.07 -12.00
C ASN A 59 12.53 -7.15 -11.22
N ASP A 60 12.82 -6.17 -10.36
CA ASP A 60 14.00 -6.17 -9.50
C ASP A 60 13.78 -6.98 -8.20
N GLY A 61 12.56 -7.45 -7.96
CA GLY A 61 12.16 -8.22 -6.79
C GLY A 61 11.76 -7.37 -5.58
N LEU A 62 11.71 -6.05 -5.73
CA LEU A 62 11.17 -5.09 -4.75
C LEU A 62 9.72 -4.72 -5.08
N SER A 63 9.07 -3.98 -4.18
CA SER A 63 7.68 -3.58 -4.36
C SER A 63 7.59 -2.09 -4.64
N ASP A 64 7.34 -1.77 -5.90
CA ASP A 64 7.11 -0.42 -6.38
C ASP A 64 5.71 0.07 -6.06
N ILE A 65 5.51 1.38 -6.18
CA ILE A 65 4.21 2.02 -5.99
C ILE A 65 3.67 2.45 -7.33
N LEU A 66 2.51 1.88 -7.70
CA LEU A 66 1.67 2.37 -8.78
C LEU A 66 0.59 3.29 -8.20
N ALA A 67 0.72 4.60 -8.45
CA ALA A 67 -0.25 5.61 -8.07
C ALA A 67 -1.16 5.94 -9.25
N ILE A 68 -2.47 5.89 -9.03
CA ILE A 68 -3.47 6.02 -10.09
C ILE A 68 -4.41 7.17 -9.79
N SER A 69 -4.55 8.07 -10.74
CA SER A 69 -5.53 9.18 -10.76
C SER A 69 -6.56 8.94 -11.87
N GLU A 70 -7.51 9.87 -12.04
CA GLU A 70 -8.59 9.75 -13.05
C GLU A 70 -8.07 9.62 -14.49
N ASN A 71 -6.95 10.30 -14.79
CA ASN A 71 -6.38 10.38 -16.13
C ASN A 71 -4.90 10.02 -16.19
N SER A 72 -4.27 9.69 -15.08
CA SER A 72 -2.84 9.43 -15.06
C SER A 72 -2.48 8.23 -14.21
N VAL A 73 -1.35 7.64 -14.54
CA VAL A 73 -0.70 6.58 -13.77
C VAL A 73 0.75 6.97 -13.58
N HIS A 74 1.22 6.88 -12.35
CA HIS A 74 2.57 7.23 -11.93
C HIS A 74 3.21 6.04 -11.24
N LEU A 75 4.46 5.73 -11.61
CA LEU A 75 5.27 4.68 -11.00
C LEU A 75 6.39 5.30 -10.18
N TYR A 76 6.51 4.82 -8.94
CA TYR A 76 7.61 5.13 -8.04
C TYR A 76 8.36 3.84 -7.73
N PHE A 77 9.57 3.70 -8.27
CA PHE A 77 10.38 2.50 -8.08
C PHE A 77 10.99 2.46 -6.69
N GLN A 78 10.94 1.30 -6.06
CA GLN A 78 11.66 1.02 -4.84
C GLN A 78 13.14 0.76 -5.19
N SER A 79 14.06 1.28 -4.39
CA SER A 79 15.48 1.01 -4.54
C SER A 79 16.01 0.17 -3.37
N ALA A 80 16.95 -0.72 -3.66
CA ALA A 80 17.74 -1.47 -2.67
C ALA A 80 18.70 -0.59 -1.83
N GLY A 81 18.66 0.74 -1.99
CA GLY A 81 19.48 1.71 -1.27
C GLY A 81 19.30 1.73 0.25
N SER A 82 19.99 2.65 0.92
CA SER A 82 19.86 2.84 2.37
C SER A 82 18.40 3.05 2.75
N GLU A 83 18.05 2.60 3.95
CA GLU A 83 16.64 2.44 4.33
C GLU A 83 15.84 3.77 4.34
N GLN A 84 16.52 4.92 4.48
CA GLN A 84 15.95 6.27 4.34
C GLN A 84 15.71 6.74 2.89
N ASN A 85 16.25 6.06 1.88
CA ASN A 85 16.25 6.51 0.49
C ASN A 85 15.72 5.44 -0.48
N ARG A 86 14.82 4.58 0.01
CA ARG A 86 14.20 3.51 -0.80
C ARG A 86 13.24 4.03 -1.87
N PHE A 87 12.73 5.25 -1.73
CA PHE A 87 11.90 5.91 -2.75
C PHE A 87 12.37 7.34 -2.94
N ASP A 88 12.26 7.83 -4.17
CA ASP A 88 12.35 9.25 -4.50
C ASP A 88 10.96 9.75 -4.87
N PHE A 89 10.36 10.56 -4.00
CA PHE A 89 9.04 11.18 -4.21
C PHE A 89 9.13 12.61 -4.76
N SER A 90 10.31 13.08 -5.19
CA SER A 90 10.44 14.38 -5.87
C SER A 90 9.72 14.41 -7.21
N GLY A 91 9.52 13.24 -7.82
CA GLY A 91 8.69 13.02 -8.99
C GLY A 91 8.61 11.52 -9.33
N PRO A 92 7.64 11.10 -10.15
CA PRO A 92 7.55 9.73 -10.61
C PRO A 92 8.64 9.41 -11.64
N GLN A 93 9.17 8.20 -11.60
CA GLN A 93 10.19 7.70 -12.51
C GLN A 93 9.58 7.31 -13.87
N ALA A 94 8.34 6.84 -13.86
CA ALA A 94 7.56 6.62 -15.08
C ALA A 94 6.13 7.15 -14.92
N SER A 95 5.56 7.64 -16.01
CA SER A 95 4.20 8.18 -16.00
C SER A 95 3.50 7.95 -17.33
N LEU A 96 2.19 7.75 -17.25
CA LEU A 96 1.31 7.61 -18.40
C LEU A 96 0.10 8.52 -18.21
N GLU A 97 -0.09 9.42 -19.15
CA GLU A 97 -1.34 10.17 -19.31
C GLU A 97 -2.29 9.40 -20.21
N MET A 98 -3.48 9.12 -19.70
CA MET A 98 -4.55 8.49 -20.45
C MET A 98 -5.22 9.53 -21.36
N PRO A 99 -5.67 9.14 -22.57
CA PRO A 99 -6.28 10.08 -23.51
C PRO A 99 -7.72 10.48 -23.15
N GLY A 100 -8.22 10.09 -21.99
CA GLY A 100 -9.60 10.28 -21.52
C GLY A 100 -9.77 9.79 -20.09
N GLN A 101 -11.00 9.80 -19.60
CA GLN A 101 -11.33 9.39 -18.23
C GLN A 101 -11.30 7.86 -18.11
N SER A 102 -10.56 7.33 -17.15
CA SER A 102 -10.61 5.90 -16.83
C SER A 102 -11.82 5.59 -15.98
N VAL A 103 -12.73 4.74 -16.48
CA VAL A 103 -13.88 4.25 -15.68
C VAL A 103 -13.60 2.89 -15.02
N GLY A 104 -12.42 2.31 -15.28
CA GLY A 104 -11.97 1.04 -14.70
C GLY A 104 -10.63 0.64 -15.28
N TRP A 105 -9.78 0.03 -14.45
CA TRP A 105 -8.44 -0.42 -14.83
C TRP A 105 -8.09 -1.74 -14.14
N ASP A 106 -7.14 -2.48 -14.72
CA ASP A 106 -6.54 -3.68 -14.14
C ASP A 106 -5.05 -3.74 -14.48
N VAL A 107 -4.26 -4.37 -13.60
CA VAL A 107 -2.82 -4.56 -13.76
C VAL A 107 -2.51 -6.05 -13.68
N SER A 108 -1.97 -6.59 -14.75
CA SER A 108 -1.51 -7.98 -14.79
C SER A 108 -0.09 -8.12 -14.22
N GLY A 109 0.29 -9.34 -13.78
CA GLY A 109 1.62 -9.64 -13.25
C GLY A 109 2.79 -9.47 -14.23
N GLU A 110 2.53 -9.26 -15.53
CA GLU A 110 3.52 -8.83 -16.53
C GLU A 110 3.50 -7.30 -16.74
N ILE A 111 2.98 -6.56 -15.74
CA ILE A 111 2.80 -5.10 -15.67
C ILE A 111 2.24 -4.52 -16.97
N SER A 112 1.15 -5.14 -17.42
CA SER A 112 0.30 -4.52 -18.42
C SER A 112 -0.85 -3.81 -17.72
N LEU A 113 -0.99 -2.50 -17.99
CA LEU A 113 -2.15 -1.73 -17.60
C LEU A 113 -3.22 -1.89 -18.67
N ILE A 114 -4.43 -2.27 -18.27
CA ILE A 114 -5.60 -2.25 -19.13
C ILE A 114 -6.58 -1.24 -18.53
N ALA A 115 -7.16 -0.36 -19.34
CA ALA A 115 -8.18 0.58 -18.89
C ALA A 115 -9.34 0.70 -19.88
N LEU A 116 -10.54 0.94 -19.35
CA LEU A 116 -11.70 1.36 -20.13
C LEU A 116 -11.78 2.89 -20.11
N ILE A 117 -11.47 3.49 -21.25
CA ILE A 117 -11.44 4.93 -21.47
C ILE A 117 -12.81 5.40 -21.97
N ASP A 118 -13.32 6.45 -21.34
CA ASP A 118 -14.60 7.13 -21.64
C ASP A 118 -15.81 6.17 -21.71
N GLY A 119 -15.71 5.00 -21.09
CA GLY A 119 -16.74 3.95 -21.08
C GLY A 119 -16.91 3.19 -22.41
N ASN A 120 -16.08 3.44 -23.43
CA ASN A 120 -16.29 2.86 -24.76
C ASN A 120 -15.03 2.33 -25.45
N ARG A 121 -13.83 2.56 -24.90
CA ARG A 121 -12.56 2.17 -25.51
C ARG A 121 -11.68 1.43 -24.52
N VAL A 122 -11.37 0.16 -24.81
CA VAL A 122 -10.37 -0.58 -24.04
C VAL A 122 -8.99 -0.25 -24.60
N MET A 123 -8.09 0.17 -23.74
CA MET A 123 -6.68 0.42 -24.07
C MET A 123 -5.78 -0.43 -23.18
N ARG A 124 -4.66 -0.87 -23.75
CA ARG A 124 -3.62 -1.62 -23.04
C ARG A 124 -2.28 -0.92 -23.25
N TRP A 125 -1.54 -0.77 -22.17
CA TRP A 125 -0.16 -0.33 -22.17
C TRP A 125 0.71 -1.41 -21.55
N GLN A 126 1.89 -1.62 -22.12
CA GLN A 126 2.93 -2.43 -21.51
C GLN A 126 4.03 -1.49 -21.05
N LEU A 127 4.53 -1.70 -19.83
CA LEU A 127 5.79 -1.11 -19.44
C LEU A 127 6.90 -1.71 -20.32
N GLN A 128 7.76 -0.86 -20.86
CA GLN A 128 8.94 -1.28 -21.62
C GLN A 128 10.16 -0.99 -20.77
N ASP A 129 11.08 -1.94 -20.72
CA ASP A 129 12.42 -1.81 -20.15
C ASP A 129 13.24 -0.71 -20.84
#